data_AF-A0A963S8H6-F1
#
_entry.id   AF-A0A963S8H6-F1
#
_cell.length_a   1.000
_cell.length_b   1.000
_cell.length_c   1.000
_cell.angle_alpha   90.00
_cell.angle_beta   90.00
_cell.angle_gamma   90.00
#
_symmetry.space_group_name_H-M   'P 1'
#
loop_
_entity.id
_entity.type
_entity.pdbx_description
1 polymer ?
#
loop_
_entity_poly.entity_id
_entity_poly.type
_entity_poly.pdbx_seq_one_letter_code
_entity_poly.pdbx_strand_id
1 'polypeptide(L)'
;MAVLPFQPIPFFANKNAAFWRLQLAGWGGAMLLRTMSALANAQPLSFLVLVLIASITGFSISLILAVVYRQLIARRPLVTWGVTALVLPFAVGLYAFIDAWVISLYRTESETGFAQLFIGVFYLDATLLGAWSALYYAINFFLQVEEQNDRLLRLENQATSAQLAMLRYQLNPHFLFNTL
;
A
#
# COMPACT_ATOMS: atom_id res chain seq x y z
N MET A 1 15.37 39.65 -2.15
CA MET A 1 15.51 38.21 -2.45
C MET A 1 14.24 37.52 -1.99
N ALA A 2 13.40 37.08 -2.92
CA ALA A 2 12.16 36.38 -2.60
C ALA A 2 12.53 35.00 -2.03
N VAL A 3 12.26 34.81 -0.73
CA VAL A 3 12.40 33.52 -0.08
C VAL A 3 11.23 32.67 -0.59
N LEU A 4 11.50 31.77 -1.53
CA LEU A 4 10.51 30.77 -1.93
C LEU A 4 10.12 30.00 -0.68
N PRO A 5 8.84 29.98 -0.27
CA PRO A 5 8.42 29.13 0.82
C PRO A 5 8.61 27.70 0.35
N PHE A 6 9.62 27.02 0.90
CA PHE A 6 9.72 25.57 0.85
C PHE A 6 8.54 25.02 1.64
N GLN A 7 7.36 24.94 1.00
CA GLN A 7 6.31 24.09 1.51
C GLN A 7 6.84 22.67 1.37
N PRO A 8 7.05 21.92 2.48
CA PRO A 8 7.40 20.52 2.37
C PRO A 8 6.29 19.85 1.58
N ILE A 9 6.60 19.43 0.35
CA ILE A 9 5.65 18.68 -0.47
C ILE A 9 5.29 17.47 0.38
N PRO A 10 4.03 17.29 0.82
CA PRO A 10 3.69 16.17 1.68
C PRO A 10 4.08 14.90 0.95
N PHE A 11 4.64 13.92 1.65
CA PHE A 11 5.18 12.69 1.06
C PHE A 11 4.19 12.00 0.10
N PHE A 12 2.89 12.19 0.33
CA PHE A 12 1.78 11.65 -0.47
C PHE A 12 1.18 12.62 -1.51
N ALA A 13 1.74 13.83 -1.71
CA ALA A 13 1.29 14.77 -2.73
C ALA A 13 1.33 14.14 -4.14
N ASN A 14 2.34 13.30 -4.39
CA ASN A 14 2.42 12.47 -5.58
C ASN A 14 2.33 10.99 -5.18
N LYS A 15 1.10 10.45 -5.19
CA LYS A 15 0.80 9.06 -4.83
C LYS A 15 1.64 8.05 -5.63
N ASN A 16 1.95 8.33 -6.90
CA ASN A 16 2.80 7.46 -7.72
C ASN A 16 4.25 7.45 -7.23
N ALA A 17 4.83 8.62 -6.96
CA ALA A 17 6.20 8.69 -6.45
C ALA A 17 6.34 8.05 -5.06
N ALA A 18 5.34 8.26 -4.19
CA ALA A 18 5.28 7.63 -2.87
C ALA A 18 5.21 6.10 -2.99
N PHE A 19 4.35 5.59 -3.88
CA PHE A 19 4.23 4.16 -4.15
C PHE A 19 5.56 3.54 -4.59
N TRP A 20 6.22 4.13 -5.59
CA TRP A 20 7.50 3.60 -6.08
C TRP A 20 8.62 3.64 -5.03
N ARG A 21 8.68 4.71 -4.22
CA ARG A 21 9.64 4.80 -3.11
C ARG A 21 9.41 3.71 -2.07
N LEU A 22 8.15 3.50 -1.66
CA LEU A 22 7.79 2.45 -0.70
C LEU A 22 8.02 1.04 -1.27
N GLN A 23 7.72 0.85 -2.55
CA GLN A 23 7.93 -0.42 -3.25
C GLN A 23 9.41 -0.77 -3.32
N LEU A 24 10.26 0.17 -3.75
CA LEU A 24 11.71 -0.02 -3.83
C LEU A 24 12.35 -0.16 -2.45
N ALA A 25 11.91 0.63 -1.47
CA ALA A 25 12.42 0.55 -0.10
C ALA A 25 12.01 -0.77 0.57
N GLY A 26 10.77 -1.23 0.39
CA GLY A 26 10.26 -2.46 0.97
C GLY A 26 10.96 -3.70 0.41
N TRP A 27 11.01 -3.83 -0.92
CA TRP A 27 11.66 -4.97 -1.57
C TRP A 27 13.19 -4.90 -1.49
N GLY A 28 13.77 -3.70 -1.59
CA GLY A 28 15.20 -3.49 -1.37
C GLY A 28 15.61 -3.85 0.06
N GLY A 29 14.82 -3.43 1.05
CA GLY A 29 15.01 -3.81 2.45
C GLY A 29 14.87 -5.31 2.68
N ALA A 30 13.83 -5.94 2.13
CA ALA A 30 13.63 -7.39 2.22
C ALA A 30 14.77 -8.18 1.57
N MET A 31 15.22 -7.77 0.38
CA MET A 31 16.35 -8.36 -0.32
C MET A 31 17.64 -8.20 0.48
N LEU A 32 17.90 -7.02 1.04
CA LEU A 32 19.07 -6.74 1.87
C LEU A 32 19.07 -7.60 3.13
N LEU A 33 17.94 -7.69 3.83
CA LEU A 33 17.78 -8.53 5.02
C LEU A 33 18.00 -10.02 4.70
N ARG A 34 17.40 -10.53 3.62
CA ARG A 34 17.61 -11.92 3.17
C ARG A 34 19.07 -12.18 2.77
N THR A 35 19.72 -11.21 2.13
CA THR A 35 21.15 -11.28 1.78
C THR A 35 22.02 -11.31 3.03
N MET A 36 21.81 -10.40 3.99
CA MET A 36 22.54 -10.39 5.26
C MET A 36 22.33 -11.68 6.04
N SER A 37 21.11 -12.20 6.07
CA SER A 37 20.79 -13.48 6.70
C SER A 37 21.55 -14.63 6.01
N ALA A 38 21.62 -14.65 4.68
CA ALA A 38 22.39 -15.64 3.93
C ALA A 38 23.89 -15.59 4.27
N LEU A 39 24.48 -14.39 4.33
CA LEU A 39 25.88 -14.19 4.71
C LEU A 39 26.13 -14.63 6.16
N ALA A 40 25.24 -14.28 7.09
CA ALA A 40 25.35 -14.65 8.50
C ALA A 40 25.26 -16.16 8.72
N ASN A 41 24.46 -16.86 7.90
CA ASN A 41 24.34 -18.33 7.91
C ASN A 41 25.39 -19.03 7.05
N ALA A 42 26.46 -18.33 6.64
CA ALA A 42 27.55 -18.85 5.81
C ALA A 42 27.06 -19.60 4.54
N GLN A 43 25.96 -19.15 3.95
CA GLN A 43 25.41 -19.75 2.74
C GLN A 43 26.35 -19.47 1.55
N PRO A 44 26.41 -20.38 0.56
CA PRO A 44 27.20 -20.17 -0.64
C PRO A 44 26.67 -18.96 -1.43
N LEU A 45 27.56 -18.26 -2.15
CA LEU A 45 27.20 -17.08 -2.95
C LEU A 45 26.11 -17.37 -4.00
N SER A 46 26.02 -18.62 -4.47
CA SER A 46 24.94 -19.07 -5.36
C SER A 46 23.55 -18.96 -4.73
N PHE A 47 23.43 -18.96 -3.39
CA PHE A 47 22.16 -18.71 -2.70
C PHE A 47 21.65 -17.27 -2.91
N LEU A 48 22.53 -16.30 -3.21
CA LEU A 48 22.11 -14.93 -3.51
C LEU A 48 21.28 -14.86 -4.80
N VAL A 49 21.48 -15.79 -5.73
CA VAL A 49 20.66 -15.92 -6.94
C VAL A 49 19.22 -16.30 -6.57
N LEU A 50 19.04 -17.21 -5.60
CA LEU A 50 17.71 -17.55 -5.06
C LEU A 50 17.06 -16.33 -4.40
N VAL A 51 17.79 -15.59 -3.59
CA VAL A 51 17.30 -14.36 -2.94
C VAL A 51 16.87 -13.33 -3.99
N LEU A 52 17.65 -13.17 -5.06
CA LEU A 52 17.34 -12.25 -6.15
C LEU A 52 16.07 -12.68 -6.91
N ILE A 53 15.96 -13.96 -7.30
CA ILE A 53 14.78 -14.50 -7.99
C ILE A 53 13.53 -14.34 -7.13
N ALA A 54 13.61 -14.69 -5.84
CA ALA A 54 12.51 -14.52 -4.90
C ALA A 54 12.10 -13.05 -4.77
N SER A 55 13.08 -12.14 -4.65
CA SER A 55 12.82 -10.70 -4.53
C SER A 55 12.15 -10.13 -5.79
N ILE A 56 12.60 -10.53 -6.98
CA ILE A 56 11.99 -10.11 -8.26
C ILE A 56 10.58 -10.69 -8.41
N THR A 57 10.39 -11.94 -8.03
CA THR A 57 9.09 -12.63 -8.09
C THR A 57 8.08 -11.95 -7.18
N GLY A 58 8.45 -11.74 -5.91
CA GLY A 58 7.61 -11.04 -4.96
C GLY A 58 7.34 -9.57 -5.35
N PHE A 59 8.35 -8.86 -5.87
CA PHE A 59 8.17 -7.51 -6.42
C PHE A 59 7.15 -7.50 -7.57
N SER A 60 7.22 -8.48 -8.47
CA SER A 60 6.29 -8.59 -9.61
C SER A 60 4.86 -8.92 -9.15
N ILE A 61 4.71 -9.87 -8.22
CA ILE A 61 3.40 -10.25 -7.66
C ILE A 61 2.77 -9.07 -6.91
N SER A 62 3.55 -8.32 -6.14
CA SER A 62 3.05 -7.14 -5.42
C SER A 62 2.65 -5.99 -6.36
N LEU A 63 3.30 -5.83 -7.53
CA LEU A 63 2.81 -4.90 -8.55
C LEU A 63 1.44 -5.29 -9.11
N ILE A 64 1.23 -6.59 -9.38
CA ILE A 64 -0.07 -7.09 -9.82
C ILE A 64 -1.12 -6.85 -8.73
N LEU A 65 -0.80 -7.18 -7.47
CA LEU A 65 -1.67 -6.90 -6.33
C LEU A 65 -1.96 -5.40 -6.19
N ALA A 66 -1.00 -4.51 -6.42
CA ALA A 66 -1.21 -3.07 -6.36
C ALA A 66 -2.26 -2.59 -7.37
N VAL A 67 -2.25 -3.17 -8.59
CA VAL A 67 -3.25 -2.85 -9.61
C VAL A 67 -4.63 -3.36 -9.19
N VAL A 68 -4.71 -4.58 -8.66
CA VAL A 68 -5.96 -5.18 -8.17
C VAL A 68 -6.51 -4.34 -7.01
N TYR A 69 -5.71 -4.08 -5.97
CA TYR A 69 -6.13 -3.31 -4.80
C TYR A 69 -6.55 -1.88 -5.14
N ARG A 70 -5.87 -1.23 -6.11
CA ARG A 70 -6.29 0.09 -6.61
C ARG A 70 -7.69 0.07 -7.21
N GLN A 71 -8.08 -1.01 -7.88
CA GLN A 71 -9.44 -1.16 -8.42
C GLN A 71 -10.45 -1.49 -7.31
N LEU A 72 -10.05 -2.29 -6.33
CA LEU A 72 -10.91 -2.73 -5.22
C LEU A 72 -11.25 -1.59 -4.26
N ILE A 73 -10.34 -0.64 -4.02
CA ILE A 73 -10.56 0.43 -3.03
C ILE A 73 -11.63 1.43 -3.45
N ALA A 74 -11.93 1.50 -4.76
CA ALA A 74 -13.03 2.31 -5.30
C ALA A 74 -14.40 1.59 -5.25
N ARG A 75 -14.44 0.32 -4.84
CA ARG A 75 -15.65 -0.49 -4.77
C ARG A 75 -16.22 -0.49 -3.35
N ARG A 76 -17.39 -1.10 -3.18
CA ARG A 76 -18.04 -1.22 -1.86
C ARG A 76 -17.15 -2.05 -0.91
N PRO A 77 -17.08 -1.71 0.39
CA PRO A 77 -16.22 -2.39 1.36
C PRO A 77 -16.38 -3.92 1.38
N LEU A 78 -17.60 -4.44 1.27
CA LEU A 78 -17.86 -5.89 1.24
C LEU A 78 -17.16 -6.59 0.06
N VAL A 79 -17.13 -5.96 -1.12
CA VAL A 79 -16.45 -6.50 -2.30
C VAL A 79 -14.94 -6.39 -2.14
N THR A 80 -14.46 -5.27 -1.60
CA THR A 80 -13.03 -5.05 -1.31
C THR A 80 -12.50 -6.17 -0.40
N TRP A 81 -13.11 -6.36 0.77
CA TRP A 81 -12.65 -7.38 1.72
C TRP A 81 -12.86 -8.81 1.19
N GLY A 82 -13.97 -9.09 0.51
CA GLY A 82 -14.25 -10.40 -0.06
C GLY A 82 -13.25 -10.81 -1.16
N VAL A 83 -12.93 -9.90 -2.08
CA VAL A 83 -11.96 -10.18 -3.15
C VAL A 83 -10.54 -10.24 -2.59
N THR A 84 -10.18 -9.38 -1.64
CA THR A 84 -8.85 -9.44 -0.99
C THR A 84 -8.65 -10.76 -0.24
N ALA A 85 -9.68 -11.26 0.44
CA ALA A 85 -9.63 -12.56 1.13
C ALA A 85 -9.40 -13.75 0.18
N LEU A 86 -9.70 -13.60 -1.12
CA LEU A 86 -9.44 -14.62 -2.14
C LEU A 86 -8.11 -14.40 -2.86
N VAL A 87 -7.84 -13.16 -3.28
CA VAL A 87 -6.68 -12.81 -4.10
C VAL A 87 -5.39 -12.91 -3.30
N LEU A 88 -5.39 -12.50 -2.03
CA LEU A 88 -4.16 -12.52 -1.22
C LEU A 88 -3.65 -13.94 -0.97
N PRO A 89 -4.46 -14.91 -0.47
CA PRO A 89 -3.99 -16.29 -0.32
C PRO A 89 -3.57 -16.94 -1.64
N PHE A 90 -4.26 -16.62 -2.74
CA PHE A 90 -3.88 -17.10 -4.07
C PHE A 90 -2.50 -16.56 -4.50
N ALA A 91 -2.26 -15.26 -4.33
CA ALA A 91 -0.98 -14.63 -4.65
C ALA A 91 0.15 -15.18 -3.78
N VAL A 92 -0.10 -15.40 -2.49
CA VAL A 92 0.84 -16.03 -1.56
C VAL A 92 1.14 -17.48 -1.98
N GLY A 93 0.11 -18.25 -2.33
CA GLY A 93 0.28 -19.63 -2.78
C GLY A 93 1.09 -19.71 -4.08
N LEU A 94 0.84 -18.80 -5.03
CA LEU A 94 1.62 -18.70 -6.26
C LEU A 94 3.09 -18.33 -5.97
N TYR A 95 3.31 -17.35 -5.09
CA TYR A 95 4.65 -16.92 -4.72
C TYR A 95 5.43 -18.06 -4.06
N ALA A 96 4.83 -18.70 -3.05
CA ALA A 96 5.43 -19.81 -2.33
C ALA A 96 5.67 -21.03 -3.23
N PHE A 97 4.80 -21.26 -4.21
CA PHE A 97 4.99 -22.32 -5.20
C PHE A 97 6.22 -22.06 -6.07
N ILE A 98 6.39 -20.84 -6.56
CA ILE A 98 7.55 -20.44 -7.37
C ILE A 98 8.83 -20.57 -6.53
N ASP A 99 8.87 -19.98 -5.33
CA ASP A 99 10.06 -20.03 -4.47
C ASP A 99 10.41 -21.47 -4.08
N ALA A 100 9.43 -22.30 -3.68
CA ALA A 100 9.66 -23.71 -3.38
C ALA A 100 10.16 -24.49 -4.60
N TRP A 101 9.63 -24.20 -5.79
CA TRP A 101 10.07 -24.83 -7.03
C TRP A 101 11.51 -24.44 -7.38
N VAL A 102 11.87 -23.16 -7.30
CA VAL A 102 13.26 -22.71 -7.55
C VAL A 102 14.23 -23.32 -6.54
N ILE A 103 13.85 -23.38 -5.25
CA ILE A 103 14.67 -24.01 -4.21
C ILE A 103 14.84 -25.51 -4.48
N SER A 104 13.78 -26.21 -4.93
CA SER A 104 13.86 -27.63 -5.25
C SER A 104 14.81 -27.93 -6.41
N LEU A 105 14.88 -27.05 -7.42
CA LEU A 105 15.82 -27.16 -8.53
C LEU A 105 17.26 -26.87 -8.11
N TYR A 106 17.45 -26.03 -7.08
CA TYR A 106 18.76 -25.71 -6.54
C TYR A 106 19.28 -26.78 -5.57
N ARG A 107 18.39 -27.43 -4.81
CA ARG A 107 18.72 -28.48 -3.82
C ARG A 107 18.30 -29.86 -4.31
N THR A 108 18.83 -30.30 -5.45
CA THR A 108 18.47 -31.58 -6.08
C THR A 108 18.71 -32.79 -5.17
N GLU A 109 19.65 -32.71 -4.23
CA GLU A 109 20.00 -33.81 -3.31
C GLU A 109 19.32 -33.73 -1.93
N SER A 110 18.39 -32.79 -1.70
CA SER A 110 17.73 -32.70 -0.39
C SER A 110 16.69 -33.79 -0.20
N GLU A 111 16.74 -34.51 0.92
CA GLU A 111 15.69 -35.48 1.35
C GLU A 111 14.36 -34.80 1.74
N THR A 112 14.32 -33.46 1.73
CA THR A 112 13.15 -32.69 2.15
C THR A 112 12.07 -32.73 1.06
N GLY A 113 10.91 -33.30 1.39
CA GLY A 113 9.78 -33.36 0.45
C GLY A 113 9.28 -31.96 0.05
N PHE A 114 8.80 -31.82 -1.20
CA PHE A 114 8.30 -30.56 -1.75
C PHE A 114 7.25 -29.89 -0.86
N ALA A 115 6.33 -30.67 -0.28
CA ALA A 115 5.30 -30.14 0.62
C ALA A 115 5.89 -29.43 1.86
N GLN A 116 6.97 -29.96 2.42
CA GLN A 116 7.64 -29.36 3.58
C GLN A 116 8.38 -28.08 3.18
N LEU A 117 9.04 -28.06 2.02
CA LEU A 117 9.64 -26.83 1.46
C LEU A 117 8.58 -25.76 1.20
N PHE A 118 7.46 -26.15 0.57
CA PHE A 118 6.34 -25.26 0.29
C PHE A 118 5.80 -24.63 1.58
N ILE A 119 5.54 -25.42 2.63
CA ILE A 119 5.04 -24.89 3.91
C ILE A 119 6.05 -23.91 4.55
N GLY A 120 7.35 -24.24 4.51
CA GLY A 120 8.40 -23.39 5.09
C GLY A 120 8.51 -22.04 4.38
N VAL A 121 8.44 -22.05 3.05
CA VAL A 121 8.47 -20.84 2.22
C VAL A 121 7.16 -20.05 2.33
N PHE A 122 6.02 -20.75 2.35
CA PHE A 122 4.69 -20.16 2.45
C PHE A 122 4.56 -19.23 3.65
N TYR A 123 5.08 -19.61 4.81
CA TYR A 123 5.03 -18.75 6.00
C TYR A 123 5.77 -17.41 5.79
N LEU A 124 6.96 -17.45 5.19
CA LEU A 124 7.75 -16.24 4.91
C LEU A 124 7.04 -15.35 3.88
N ASP A 125 6.53 -15.96 2.83
CA ASP A 125 5.89 -15.28 1.72
C ASP A 125 4.52 -14.71 2.10
N ALA A 126 3.75 -15.44 2.91
CA ALA A 126 2.50 -14.99 3.49
C ALA A 126 2.73 -13.77 4.39
N THR A 127 3.76 -13.81 5.23
CA THR A 127 4.09 -12.70 6.12
C THR A 127 4.52 -11.47 5.33
N LEU A 128 5.35 -11.65 4.30
CA LEU A 128 5.87 -10.55 3.49
C LEU A 128 4.77 -9.88 2.65
N LEU A 129 4.00 -10.67 1.88
CA LEU A 129 2.89 -10.12 1.08
C LEU A 129 1.72 -9.66 1.94
N GLY A 130 1.48 -10.30 3.08
CA GLY A 130 0.50 -9.87 4.07
C GLY A 130 0.84 -8.51 4.66
N ALA A 131 2.08 -8.33 5.14
CA ALA A 131 2.56 -7.05 5.65
C ALA A 131 2.53 -5.96 4.57
N TRP A 132 2.96 -6.27 3.35
CA TRP A 132 2.88 -5.34 2.22
C TRP A 132 1.43 -4.94 1.91
N SER A 133 0.50 -5.91 1.90
CA SER A 133 -0.93 -5.65 1.66
C SER A 133 -1.56 -4.80 2.76
N ALA A 134 -1.25 -5.10 4.02
CA ALA A 134 -1.70 -4.32 5.16
C ALA A 134 -1.20 -2.87 5.07
N LEU A 135 0.09 -2.67 4.75
CA LEU A 135 0.68 -1.36 4.57
C LEU A 135 0.00 -0.59 3.42
N TYR A 136 -0.23 -1.27 2.30
CA TYR A 136 -0.91 -0.69 1.14
C TYR A 136 -2.30 -0.16 1.52
N TYR A 137 -3.11 -0.99 2.18
CA TYR A 137 -4.45 -0.58 2.61
C TYR A 137 -4.40 0.52 3.67
N ALA A 138 -3.52 0.40 4.67
CA ALA A 138 -3.40 1.39 5.74
C ALA A 138 -3.11 2.79 5.18
N ILE A 139 -2.14 2.90 4.27
CA ILE A 139 -1.77 4.18 3.65
C ILE A 139 -2.94 4.74 2.82
N ASN A 140 -3.56 3.91 1.97
CA ASN A 140 -4.62 4.41 1.10
C ASN A 140 -5.88 4.79 1.89
N PHE A 141 -6.26 4.03 2.92
CA PHE A 141 -7.39 4.38 3.77
C PHE A 141 -7.09 5.64 4.59
N PHE A 142 -5.88 5.80 5.12
CA PHE A 142 -5.48 7.02 5.81
C PHE A 142 -5.67 8.26 4.91
N LEU A 143 -5.16 8.20 3.68
CA LEU A 143 -5.32 9.29 2.71
C LEU A 143 -6.79 9.54 2.34
N GLN A 144 -7.60 8.49 2.23
CA GLN A 144 -9.02 8.64 1.92
C GLN A 144 -9.80 9.30 3.06
N VAL A 145 -9.49 8.94 4.31
CA VAL A 145 -10.10 9.54 5.50
C VAL A 145 -9.69 11.00 5.63
N GLU A 146 -8.42 11.33 5.39
CA GLU A 146 -7.93 12.71 5.39
C GLU A 146 -8.65 13.56 4.33
N GLU A 147 -8.75 13.08 3.08
CA GLU A 147 -9.48 13.75 2.01
C GLU A 147 -10.99 13.92 2.32
N GLN A 148 -11.60 12.98 3.03
CA GLN A 148 -13.00 13.07 3.44
C GLN A 148 -13.21 14.11 4.53
N ASN A 149 -12.33 14.15 5.54
CA ASN A 149 -12.41 15.11 6.63
C ASN A 149 -12.27 16.54 6.12
N ASP A 150 -11.32 16.79 5.21
CA ASP A 150 -11.13 18.09 4.57
C ASP A 150 -12.38 18.56 3.79
N ARG A 151 -13.08 17.64 3.13
CA ARG A 151 -14.34 17.96 2.42
C ARG A 151 -15.46 18.30 3.39
N LEU A 152 -15.59 17.56 4.49
CA LEU A 152 -16.58 17.84 5.52
C LEU A 152 -16.37 19.21 6.14
N LEU A 153 -15.15 19.54 6.53
CA LEU A 153 -14.76 20.86 7.06
C LEU A 153 -15.12 22.00 6.08
N ARG A 154 -14.90 21.79 4.77
CA ARG A 154 -15.29 22.79 3.75
C ARG A 154 -16.80 22.96 3.63
N LEU A 155 -17.56 21.87 3.66
CA LEU A 155 -19.02 21.90 3.60
C LEU A 155 -19.63 22.56 4.84
N GLU A 156 -19.09 22.30 6.03
CA GLU A 156 -19.53 22.95 7.28
C GLU A 156 -19.27 24.46 7.26
N ASN A 157 -18.09 24.89 6.78
CA ASN A 157 -17.78 26.31 6.61
C ASN A 157 -18.71 26.98 5.58
N GLN A 158 -19.08 26.29 4.51
CA GLN A 158 -20.04 26.79 3.52
C GLN A 158 -21.45 26.91 4.11
N ALA A 159 -21.91 25.89 4.85
CA ALA A 159 -23.21 25.94 5.52
C ALA A 159 -23.29 27.07 6.55
N THR A 160 -22.25 27.22 7.37
CA THR A 160 -22.15 28.28 8.38
C THR A 160 -22.16 29.67 7.75
N SER A 161 -21.40 29.87 6.67
CA SER A 161 -21.38 31.16 5.97
C SER A 161 -22.73 31.48 5.29
N ALA A 162 -23.42 30.48 4.73
CA ALA A 162 -24.77 30.64 4.20
C ALA A 162 -25.80 31.02 5.27
N GLN A 163 -25.72 30.39 6.46
CA GLN A 163 -26.57 30.74 7.61
C GLN A 163 -26.34 32.19 8.05
N LEU A 164 -25.09 32.62 8.18
CA LEU A 164 -24.77 34.01 8.53
C LEU A 164 -25.28 35.02 7.49
N ALA A 165 -25.19 34.69 6.19
CA ALA A 165 -25.73 35.52 5.12
C ALA A 165 -27.27 35.61 5.20
N MET A 166 -27.95 34.49 5.48
CA MET A 166 -29.39 34.46 5.69
C MET A 166 -29.83 35.29 6.91
N LEU A 167 -29.13 35.17 8.05
CA LEU A 167 -29.40 36.00 9.24
C LEU A 167 -29.23 37.49 8.92
N ARG A 168 -28.17 37.86 8.20
CA ARG A 168 -27.97 39.25 7.75
C ARG A 168 -29.10 39.73 6.86
N TYR A 169 -29.60 38.88 5.96
CA TYR A 169 -30.72 39.19 5.08
C TYR A 169 -32.02 39.42 5.87
N GLN A 170 -32.26 38.63 6.91
CA GLN A 170 -33.45 38.76 7.77
C GLN A 170 -33.41 39.97 8.70
N LEU A 171 -32.22 40.40 9.13
CA LEU A 171 -32.06 41.54 10.05
C LEU A 171 -32.01 42.90 9.35
N ASN A 172 -31.78 42.93 8.03
CA ASN A 172 -31.65 44.17 7.27
C ASN A 172 -32.72 44.43 6.18
N PRO A 173 -34.01 44.02 6.31
CA PRO A 173 -35.05 44.43 5.36
C PRO A 173 -35.51 45.87 5.58
N HIS A 174 -35.34 46.41 6.80
CA HIS A 174 -35.90 47.72 7.17
C HIS A 174 -35.20 48.90 6.47
N PHE A 175 -33.94 48.75 6.05
CA PHE A 175 -33.20 49.79 5.31
C PHE A 175 -33.64 49.95 3.85
N LEU A 176 -34.25 48.93 3.22
CA LEU A 176 -34.76 49.02 1.85
C LEU A 176 -36.11 49.74 1.75
N PHE A 177 -36.82 49.91 2.88
CA PHE A 177 -38.13 50.56 2.92
C PHE A 177 -38.12 51.97 3.54
N ASN A 178 -36.97 52.46 4.03
CA ASN A 178 -36.83 53.81 4.62
C ASN A 178 -36.09 54.81 3.70
N THR A 179 -35.85 54.46 2.43
CA THR A 179 -35.21 55.33 1.43
C THR A 179 -36.10 55.67 0.23
N LEU A 180 -37.40 55.33 0.28
CA LEU A 180 -38.47 55.90 -0.57
C LEU A 180 -39.25 56.94 0.24
#